data_AF-A0A1H8S3E9-F1
#
_entry.id   AF-A0A1H8S3E9-F1
#
_cell.length_a   1.000
_cell.length_b   1.000
_cell.length_c   1.000
_cell.angle_alpha   90.00
_cell.angle_beta   90.00
_cell.angle_gamma   90.00
#
_symmetry.space_group_name_H-M   'P 1'
#
loop_
_entity.id
_entity.type
_entity.pdbx_description
1 polymer ?
#
loop_
_entity_poly.entity_id
_entity_poly.type
_entity_poly.pdbx_seq_one_letter_code
_entity_poly.pdbx_strand_id
1 'polypeptide(L)'
;MKKIWVCFSLLTVLLSGFSYANLNDTQATITNKYGDYGTVVDESKNHWTKDEWDKEGHKYSKDPTYIYSFVTSGLPVHMSVMYETTKPGAYVQIQHFSFNYAIKIKDLKIYFPEAYELVTSPAAQSFTSKREITSNFFEPQSPVSLGVIVKENAKQKGSYFTLLAFNVQNEGKFINHPAMISGDTYIKEFTIERFSAYNAKRALEGKLYDWTMLKSPF
;
A
#
# COMPACT_ATOMS: atom_id res chain seq x y z
N MET A 1 -45.70 19.76 0.56
CA MET A 1 -44.25 20.10 0.65
C MET A 1 -43.46 19.07 1.48
N LYS A 2 -43.56 17.77 1.16
CA LYS A 2 -42.83 16.69 1.87
C LYS A 2 -41.84 15.91 0.99
N LYS A 3 -41.75 16.25 -0.31
CA LYS A 3 -40.94 15.53 -1.30
C LYS A 3 -39.52 16.11 -1.50
N ILE A 4 -39.24 17.31 -0.99
CA ILE A 4 -37.94 17.99 -1.18
C ILE A 4 -36.90 17.55 -0.13
N TRP A 5 -37.34 17.14 1.07
CA TRP A 5 -36.45 16.72 2.15
C TRP A 5 -35.83 15.32 1.94
N VAL A 6 -36.40 14.49 1.07
CA VAL A 6 -35.88 13.13 0.79
C VAL A 6 -34.71 13.18 -0.21
N CYS A 7 -34.64 14.20 -1.08
CA CYS A 7 -33.54 14.34 -2.03
C CYS A 7 -32.25 14.84 -1.36
N PHE A 8 -32.35 15.59 -0.26
CA PHE A 8 -31.16 16.11 0.43
C PHE A 8 -30.47 15.04 1.29
N SER A 9 -31.21 14.09 1.85
CA SER A 9 -30.66 12.96 2.59
C SER A 9 -30.09 11.84 1.70
N LEU A 10 -30.58 11.69 0.46
CA LEU A 10 -29.95 10.79 -0.52
C LEU A 10 -28.64 11.36 -1.10
N LEU A 11 -28.49 12.68 -1.16
CA LEU A 11 -27.28 13.32 -1.69
C LEU A 11 -26.09 13.27 -0.71
N THR A 12 -26.34 13.19 0.59
CA THR A 12 -25.27 13.09 1.61
C THR A 12 -24.69 11.67 1.74
N VAL A 13 -25.41 10.63 1.31
CA VAL A 13 -24.90 9.24 1.32
C VAL A 13 -24.00 8.96 0.10
N LEU A 14 -24.07 9.78 -0.95
CA LEU A 14 -23.18 9.67 -2.12
C LEU A 14 -21.84 10.42 -1.95
N LEU A 15 -21.66 11.12 -0.82
CA LEU A 15 -20.43 11.85 -0.50
C LEU A 15 -19.60 11.19 0.62
N SER A 16 -20.01 10.03 1.12
CA SER A 16 -19.09 9.14 1.84
C SER A 16 -18.16 8.50 0.81
N GLY A 17 -17.27 9.30 0.23
CA GLY A 17 -16.14 8.79 -0.51
C GLY A 17 -15.44 7.74 0.33
N PHE A 18 -15.14 6.59 -0.28
CA PHE A 18 -14.30 5.59 0.34
C PHE A 18 -13.05 6.30 0.86
N SER A 19 -12.89 6.34 2.20
CA SER A 19 -11.72 6.95 2.82
C SER A 19 -10.50 6.21 2.26
N TYR A 20 -9.52 6.92 1.73
CA TYR A 20 -8.47 6.34 0.89
C TYR A 20 -7.38 5.65 1.73
N ALA A 21 -6.70 4.61 1.23
CA ALA A 21 -5.39 4.23 1.76
C ALA A 21 -4.39 5.17 1.09
N ASN A 22 -3.89 6.15 1.83
CA ASN A 22 -3.16 7.27 1.26
C ASN A 22 -1.83 7.43 2.01
N LEU A 23 -0.74 7.70 1.29
CA LEU A 23 0.52 8.07 1.93
C LEU A 23 0.43 9.44 2.65
N ASN A 24 -0.63 10.20 2.42
CA ASN A 24 -1.01 11.39 3.17
C ASN A 24 -1.84 11.09 4.43
N ASP A 25 -2.13 9.83 4.72
CA ASP A 25 -2.73 9.45 6.00
C ASP A 25 -1.74 9.63 7.15
N THR A 26 -2.30 9.79 8.34
CA THR A 26 -1.57 9.85 9.61
C THR A 26 -2.02 8.69 10.49
N GLN A 27 -1.34 8.44 11.61
CA GLN A 27 -1.77 7.41 12.54
C GLN A 27 -3.23 7.58 12.97
N ALA A 28 -3.68 8.81 13.22
CA ALA A 28 -5.07 9.07 13.59
C ALA A 28 -6.05 8.72 12.46
N THR A 29 -5.73 9.01 11.19
CA THR A 29 -6.63 8.70 10.07
C THR A 29 -6.64 7.20 9.75
N ILE A 30 -5.48 6.53 9.85
CA ILE A 30 -5.38 5.06 9.75
C ILE A 30 -6.23 4.40 10.84
N THR A 31 -6.10 4.83 12.10
CA THR A 31 -6.92 4.30 13.20
C THR A 31 -8.42 4.52 12.96
N ASN A 32 -8.81 5.70 12.50
CA ASN A 32 -10.22 5.98 12.19
C ASN A 32 -10.77 5.09 11.06
N LYS A 33 -9.93 4.68 10.11
CA LYS A 33 -10.33 3.89 8.95
C LYS A 33 -10.33 2.39 9.22
N TYR A 34 -9.29 1.89 9.89
CA TYR A 34 -9.03 0.46 10.05
C TYR A 34 -9.19 -0.06 11.49
N GLY A 35 -9.51 0.82 12.43
CA GLY A 35 -9.52 0.52 13.85
C GLY A 35 -8.13 0.66 14.48
N ASP A 36 -8.04 0.40 15.78
CA ASP A 36 -6.77 0.41 16.49
C ASP A 36 -5.81 -0.68 16.00
N TYR A 37 -4.51 -0.38 16.03
CA TYR A 37 -3.49 -1.41 15.84
C TYR A 37 -3.55 -2.39 17.02
N GLY A 38 -3.36 -3.68 16.72
CA GLY A 38 -3.31 -4.73 17.73
C GLY A 38 -1.92 -4.89 18.34
N THR A 39 -0.88 -4.72 17.52
CA THR A 39 0.51 -5.01 17.88
C THR A 39 1.44 -3.97 17.29
N VAL A 40 2.54 -3.67 17.99
CA VAL A 40 3.68 -2.91 17.46
C VAL A 40 4.90 -3.80 17.43
N VAL A 41 5.64 -3.77 16.33
CA VAL A 41 6.93 -4.46 16.17
C VAL A 41 8.04 -3.42 16.15
N ASP A 42 9.02 -3.57 17.03
CA ASP A 42 10.17 -2.67 17.08
C ASP A 42 11.30 -3.08 16.13
N GLU A 43 12.34 -2.25 16.04
CA GLU A 43 13.55 -2.50 15.23
C GLU A 43 14.31 -3.78 15.60
N SER A 44 14.13 -4.28 16.83
CA SER A 44 14.70 -5.54 17.32
C SER A 44 13.77 -6.74 17.10
N LYS A 45 12.63 -6.54 16.42
CA LYS A 45 11.57 -7.54 16.17
C LYS A 45 10.84 -8.01 17.43
N ASN A 46 10.93 -7.28 18.54
CA ASN A 46 10.07 -7.54 19.68
C ASN A 46 8.65 -7.10 19.38
N HIS A 47 7.69 -7.86 19.90
CA HIS A 47 6.27 -7.59 19.73
C HIS A 47 5.73 -6.97 21.01
N TRP A 48 5.06 -5.85 20.87
CA TRP A 48 4.49 -5.08 21.96
C TRP A 48 2.98 -5.05 21.79
N THR A 49 2.24 -5.28 22.88
CA THR A 49 0.82 -4.91 22.92
C THR A 49 0.70 -3.39 22.85
N LYS A 50 -0.48 -2.89 22.48
CA LYS A 50 -0.77 -1.44 22.48
C LYS A 50 -0.46 -0.80 23.84
N ASP A 51 -0.91 -1.40 24.93
CA ASP A 51 -0.75 -0.86 26.27
C ASP A 51 0.74 -0.78 26.70
N GLU A 52 1.53 -1.82 26.40
CA GLU A 52 2.97 -1.82 26.70
C GLU A 52 3.71 -0.79 25.83
N TRP A 53 3.33 -0.69 24.56
CA TRP A 53 3.90 0.26 23.63
C TRP A 53 3.67 1.71 24.09
N ASP A 54 2.43 2.04 24.44
CA ASP A 54 2.01 3.39 24.86
C ASP A 54 2.63 3.77 26.21
N LYS A 55 2.86 2.80 27.10
CA LYS A 55 3.49 3.02 28.41
C LYS A 55 5.00 3.22 28.31
N GLU A 56 5.69 2.35 27.57
CA GLU A 56 7.16 2.35 27.54
C GLU A 56 7.82 1.91 26.24
N GLY A 57 7.19 1.06 25.42
CA GLY A 57 7.80 0.54 24.19
C GLY A 57 8.30 1.63 23.23
N HIS A 58 7.53 2.72 23.08
CA HIS A 58 7.89 3.87 22.23
C HIS A 58 9.21 4.57 22.60
N LYS A 59 9.74 4.34 23.80
CA LYS A 59 11.03 4.90 24.24
C LYS A 59 12.22 4.12 23.69
N TYR A 60 12.01 2.88 23.26
CA TYR A 60 13.06 1.93 22.90
C TYR A 60 13.21 1.71 21.40
N SER A 61 12.35 2.30 20.56
CA SER A 61 12.48 2.17 19.12
C SER A 61 12.17 3.46 18.38
N LYS A 62 12.95 3.70 17.34
CA LYS A 62 12.85 4.89 16.48
C LYS A 62 11.95 4.66 15.28
N ASP A 63 11.85 3.42 14.81
CA ASP A 63 11.15 3.05 13.57
C ASP A 63 10.16 1.89 13.81
N PRO A 64 9.12 2.08 14.64
CA PRO A 64 8.13 1.06 14.91
C PRO A 64 7.24 0.74 13.70
N THR A 65 6.84 -0.52 13.59
CA THR A 65 5.85 -1.00 12.64
C THR A 65 4.55 -1.35 13.36
N TYR A 66 3.45 -0.71 12.96
CA TYR A 66 2.14 -0.89 13.57
C TYR A 66 1.30 -1.88 12.76
N ILE A 67 0.76 -2.91 13.41
CA ILE A 67 0.01 -3.98 12.74
C ILE A 67 -1.50 -3.81 12.99
N TYR A 68 -2.24 -3.72 11.90
CA TYR A 68 -3.69 -3.65 11.84
C TYR A 68 -4.24 -4.94 11.22
N SER A 69 -5.44 -5.35 11.63
CA SER A 69 -6.12 -6.51 11.06
C SER A 69 -7.57 -6.16 10.78
N PHE A 70 -8.04 -6.42 9.57
CA PHE A 70 -9.41 -6.11 9.14
C PHE A 70 -9.88 -7.07 8.05
N VAL A 71 -11.16 -6.97 7.67
CA VAL A 71 -11.74 -7.77 6.58
C VAL A 71 -12.25 -6.82 5.49
N THR A 72 -11.85 -7.05 4.24
CA THR A 72 -12.31 -6.31 3.06
C THR A 72 -12.96 -7.25 2.07
N SER A 73 -14.22 -7.03 1.70
CA SER A 73 -14.94 -7.91 0.75
C SER A 73 -14.83 -9.42 1.06
N GLY A 74 -14.78 -9.77 2.34
CA GLY A 74 -14.62 -11.16 2.81
C GLY A 74 -13.17 -11.69 2.87
N LEU A 75 -12.17 -10.89 2.46
CA LEU A 75 -10.75 -11.18 2.56
C LEU A 75 -10.19 -10.68 3.90
N PRO A 76 -9.69 -11.57 4.78
CA PRO A 76 -8.92 -11.17 5.96
C PRO A 76 -7.56 -10.59 5.54
N VAL A 77 -7.24 -9.41 6.07
CA VAL A 77 -6.04 -8.64 5.73
C VAL A 77 -5.30 -8.28 7.01
N HIS A 78 -3.97 -8.47 6.97
CA HIS A 78 -3.03 -7.88 7.90
C HIS A 78 -2.33 -6.73 7.19
N MET A 79 -2.32 -5.56 7.83
CA MET A 79 -1.67 -4.37 7.30
C MET A 79 -0.61 -3.90 8.30
N SER A 80 0.64 -3.83 7.84
CA SER A 80 1.74 -3.22 8.58
C SER A 80 1.95 -1.79 8.11
N VAL A 81 2.01 -0.84 9.02
CA VAL A 81 2.19 0.58 8.71
C VAL A 81 3.42 1.13 9.41
N MET A 82 4.28 1.79 8.64
CA MET A 82 5.41 2.57 9.13
C MET A 82 5.15 4.04 8.83
N TYR A 83 5.49 4.92 9.79
CA TYR A 83 5.33 6.37 9.66
C TYR A 83 6.67 7.05 9.45
N GLU A 84 6.69 8.25 8.85
CA GLU A 84 7.93 8.98 8.57
C GLU A 84 8.73 9.32 9.84
N THR A 85 8.03 9.49 10.96
CA THR A 85 8.60 9.71 12.28
C THR A 85 7.65 9.16 13.34
N THR A 86 8.10 9.05 14.59
CA THR A 86 7.27 8.66 15.75
C THR A 86 6.42 9.81 16.32
N LYS A 87 6.45 11.00 15.71
CA LYS A 87 5.71 12.15 16.22
C LYS A 87 4.21 12.05 15.92
N PRO A 88 3.33 12.56 16.80
CA PRO A 88 1.91 12.67 16.49
C PRO A 88 1.67 13.42 15.18
N GLY A 89 0.79 12.87 14.32
CA GLY A 89 0.48 13.46 13.01
C GLY A 89 1.53 13.17 11.93
N ALA A 90 2.53 12.32 12.19
CA ALA A 90 3.42 11.83 11.15
C ALA A 90 2.64 11.11 10.05
N TYR A 91 3.06 11.33 8.81
CA TYR A 91 2.44 10.68 7.67
C TYR A 91 2.92 9.25 7.51
N VAL A 92 2.10 8.46 6.83
CA VAL A 92 2.45 7.10 6.43
C VAL A 92 3.62 7.13 5.45
N GLN A 93 4.66 6.37 5.77
CA GLN A 93 5.84 6.14 4.93
C GLN A 93 5.67 4.88 4.09
N ILE A 94 5.24 3.77 4.73
CA ILE A 94 5.03 2.47 4.10
C ILE A 94 3.73 1.86 4.64
N GLN A 95 2.94 1.29 3.74
CA GLN A 95 1.89 0.33 4.06
C GLN A 95 2.24 -0.99 3.39
N HIS A 96 2.21 -2.08 4.14
CA HIS A 96 2.36 -3.44 3.61
C HIS A 96 1.08 -4.20 3.90
N PHE A 97 0.52 -4.82 2.87
CA PHE A 97 -0.72 -5.58 2.93
C PHE A 97 -0.41 -7.04 2.65
N SER A 98 -0.70 -7.91 3.61
CA SER A 98 -0.69 -9.36 3.45
C SER A 98 -2.08 -9.91 3.74
N PHE A 99 -2.41 -11.03 3.12
CA PHE A 99 -3.74 -11.61 3.22
C PHE A 99 -3.70 -13.13 3.09
N ASN A 100 -4.70 -13.81 3.68
CA ASN A 100 -4.64 -15.25 3.90
C ASN A 100 -4.63 -16.10 2.63
N TYR A 101 -5.10 -15.56 1.51
CA TYR A 101 -5.08 -16.24 0.21
C TYR A 101 -4.82 -15.26 -0.91
N ALA A 102 -4.05 -15.72 -1.91
CA ALA A 102 -3.65 -14.88 -3.03
C ALA A 102 -4.86 -14.41 -3.86
N ILE A 103 -4.89 -13.14 -4.25
CA ILE A 103 -5.93 -12.57 -5.11
C ILE A 103 -5.40 -12.35 -6.52
N LYS A 104 -6.25 -12.37 -7.55
CA LYS A 104 -5.79 -12.03 -8.89
C LYS A 104 -5.60 -10.53 -9.05
N ILE A 105 -4.67 -10.11 -9.90
CA ILE A 105 -4.43 -8.69 -10.23
C ILE A 105 -5.73 -8.00 -10.64
N LYS A 106 -6.55 -8.62 -11.49
CA LYS A 106 -7.83 -8.07 -11.94
C LYS A 106 -8.87 -7.89 -10.83
N ASP A 107 -8.73 -8.64 -9.73
CA ASP A 107 -9.63 -8.57 -8.58
C ASP A 107 -9.19 -7.52 -7.56
N LEU A 108 -8.08 -6.82 -7.79
CA LEU A 108 -7.59 -5.75 -6.90
C LEU A 108 -8.65 -4.68 -6.68
N LYS A 109 -9.46 -4.34 -7.71
CA LYS A 109 -10.57 -3.39 -7.58
C LYS A 109 -11.63 -3.79 -6.54
N ILE A 110 -11.81 -5.10 -6.33
CA ILE A 110 -12.83 -5.63 -5.41
C ILE A 110 -12.34 -5.56 -3.96
N TYR A 111 -11.08 -5.91 -3.74
CA TYR A 111 -10.52 -6.03 -2.39
C TYR A 111 -9.84 -4.74 -1.89
N PHE A 112 -9.22 -4.00 -2.81
CA PHE A 112 -8.44 -2.79 -2.53
C PHE A 112 -8.75 -1.72 -3.60
N PRO A 113 -9.99 -1.21 -3.66
CA PRO A 113 -10.40 -0.23 -4.68
C PRO A 113 -9.51 1.02 -4.69
N GLU A 114 -8.95 1.41 -3.56
CA GLU A 114 -8.04 2.54 -3.44
C GLU A 114 -6.69 2.28 -4.11
N ALA A 115 -6.10 1.11 -3.89
CA ALA A 115 -4.88 0.70 -4.57
C ALA A 115 -5.12 0.57 -6.08
N TYR A 116 -6.30 0.06 -6.46
CA TYR A 116 -6.71 -0.04 -7.87
C TYR A 116 -6.78 1.34 -8.56
N GLU A 117 -7.40 2.34 -7.91
CA GLU A 117 -7.47 3.70 -8.45
C GLU A 117 -6.09 4.31 -8.64
N LEU A 118 -5.17 4.10 -7.69
CA LEU A 118 -3.79 4.57 -7.80
C LEU A 118 -3.07 3.94 -9.00
N VAL A 119 -3.11 2.62 -9.15
CA VAL A 119 -2.38 1.90 -10.20
C VAL A 119 -2.97 2.06 -11.60
N THR A 120 -4.24 2.43 -11.69
CA THR A 120 -4.92 2.71 -12.97
C THR A 120 -5.00 4.20 -13.31
N SER A 121 -4.44 5.06 -12.45
CA SER A 121 -4.43 6.50 -12.70
C SER A 121 -3.62 6.85 -13.96
N PRO A 122 -3.95 7.93 -14.69
CA PRO A 122 -3.17 8.36 -15.87
C PRO A 122 -1.70 8.70 -15.57
N ALA A 123 -1.37 8.94 -14.31
CA ALA A 123 0.00 9.23 -13.86
C ALA A 123 0.78 7.97 -13.43
N ALA A 124 0.14 6.80 -13.45
CA ALA A 124 0.74 5.52 -13.09
C ALA A 124 1.56 4.96 -14.25
N GLN A 125 2.74 4.43 -13.90
CA GLN A 125 3.61 3.69 -14.82
C GLN A 125 3.91 2.32 -14.22
N SER A 126 3.38 1.27 -14.86
CA SER A 126 3.68 -0.11 -14.47
C SER A 126 5.02 -0.55 -15.05
N PHE A 127 5.76 -1.32 -14.26
CA PHE A 127 7.05 -1.85 -14.65
C PHE A 127 7.30 -3.21 -14.01
N THR A 128 8.26 -3.93 -14.56
CA THR A 128 8.84 -5.13 -13.95
C THR A 128 10.30 -4.91 -13.61
N SER A 129 10.80 -5.63 -12.61
CA SER A 129 12.22 -5.63 -12.24
C SER A 129 12.67 -7.06 -11.91
N LYS A 130 13.93 -7.37 -12.23
CA LYS A 130 14.59 -8.61 -11.78
C LYS A 130 15.30 -8.43 -10.44
N ARG A 131 15.38 -7.18 -9.97
CA ARG A 131 15.83 -6.82 -8.64
C ARG A 131 14.62 -6.67 -7.73
N GLU A 132 14.88 -6.80 -6.44
CA GLU A 132 13.91 -6.51 -5.40
C GLU A 132 13.47 -5.03 -5.50
N ILE A 133 12.16 -4.79 -5.55
CA ILE A 133 11.58 -3.44 -5.58
C ILE A 133 11.49 -2.87 -4.16
N THR A 134 11.21 -3.73 -3.18
CA THR A 134 11.05 -3.39 -1.77
C THR A 134 11.54 -4.52 -0.88
N SER A 135 12.16 -4.18 0.24
CA SER A 135 12.57 -5.13 1.29
C SER A 135 11.46 -5.42 2.32
N ASN A 136 10.26 -4.88 2.12
CA ASN A 136 9.15 -4.98 3.09
C ASN A 136 8.22 -6.17 2.84
N PHE A 137 8.56 -7.04 1.89
CA PHE A 137 7.85 -8.28 1.65
C PHE A 137 8.23 -9.35 2.67
N PHE A 138 7.24 -10.09 3.16
CA PHE A 138 7.45 -11.20 4.09
C PHE A 138 7.47 -12.55 3.36
N GLU A 139 6.81 -12.63 2.20
CA GLU A 139 6.71 -13.85 1.41
C GLU A 139 7.88 -13.95 0.42
N PRO A 140 8.31 -15.18 0.05
CA PRO A 140 9.27 -15.38 -1.02
C PRO A 140 8.82 -14.70 -2.33
N GLN A 141 9.72 -13.91 -2.91
CA GLN A 141 9.44 -13.13 -4.11
C GLN A 141 9.74 -13.93 -5.39
N SER A 142 8.96 -13.68 -6.43
CA SER A 142 9.27 -14.16 -7.78
C SER A 142 10.55 -13.49 -8.33
N PRO A 143 11.34 -14.19 -9.17
CA PRO A 143 12.49 -13.59 -9.86
C PRO A 143 12.15 -12.34 -10.69
N VAL A 144 10.90 -12.21 -11.14
CA VAL A 144 10.37 -10.99 -11.76
C VAL A 144 9.30 -10.42 -10.85
N SER A 145 9.53 -9.20 -10.38
CA SER A 145 8.60 -8.43 -9.55
C SER A 145 7.79 -7.44 -10.39
N LEU A 146 6.56 -7.16 -9.95
CA LEU A 146 5.69 -6.14 -10.54
C LEU A 146 5.69 -4.90 -9.65
N GLY A 147 5.86 -3.73 -10.27
CA GLY A 147 5.74 -2.45 -9.59
C GLY A 147 4.90 -1.46 -10.38
N VAL A 148 4.39 -0.46 -9.68
CA VAL A 148 3.74 0.70 -10.25
C VAL A 148 4.29 1.93 -9.55
N ILE A 149 4.72 2.91 -10.33
CA ILE A 149 5.13 4.20 -9.80
C ILE A 149 4.13 5.27 -10.24
N VAL A 150 3.65 6.06 -9.29
CA VAL A 150 2.68 7.14 -9.52
C VAL A 150 3.31 8.45 -9.12
N LYS A 151 3.35 9.42 -10.04
CA LYS A 151 3.79 10.78 -9.71
C LYS A 151 2.65 11.49 -8.97
N GLU A 152 2.83 11.75 -7.68
CA GLU A 152 1.87 12.56 -6.96
C GLU A 152 2.12 14.05 -7.17
N ASN A 153 1.06 14.80 -7.46
CA ASN A 153 1.06 16.25 -7.33
C ASN A 153 0.98 16.56 -5.84
N ALA A 154 2.15 16.61 -5.19
CA ALA A 154 2.22 16.79 -3.74
C ALA A 154 1.45 18.05 -3.32
N LYS A 155 0.44 17.88 -2.46
CA LYS A 155 -0.10 18.95 -1.60
C LYS A 155 0.91 19.35 -0.50
N GLN A 156 2.07 18.69 -0.43
CA GLN A 156 3.10 18.83 0.60
C GLN A 156 4.37 19.53 0.07
N LYS A 157 5.17 20.09 1.00
CA LYS A 157 6.53 20.60 0.72
C LYS A 157 7.47 19.42 0.43
N GLY A 158 7.69 19.16 -0.85
CA GLY A 158 8.56 18.09 -1.34
C GLY A 158 7.83 17.26 -2.38
N SER A 159 8.48 17.00 -3.51
CA SER A 159 7.93 16.05 -4.49
C SER A 159 8.35 14.65 -4.08
N TYR A 160 7.38 13.77 -3.90
CA TYR A 160 7.58 12.34 -3.77
C TYR A 160 6.74 11.61 -4.82
N PHE A 161 7.08 10.35 -5.06
CA PHE A 161 6.29 9.44 -5.86
C PHE A 161 5.72 8.38 -4.93
N THR A 162 4.58 7.82 -5.32
CA THR A 162 4.03 6.63 -4.67
C THR A 162 4.55 5.42 -5.44
N LEU A 163 5.27 4.54 -4.76
CA LEU A 163 5.73 3.27 -5.30
C LEU A 163 4.85 2.16 -4.73
N LEU A 164 4.15 1.44 -5.60
CA LEU A 164 3.50 0.19 -5.26
C LEU A 164 4.35 -0.96 -5.76
N ALA A 165 4.61 -1.93 -4.90
CA ALA A 165 5.26 -3.18 -5.28
C ALA A 165 4.28 -4.33 -5.02
N PHE A 166 4.23 -5.30 -5.93
CA PHE A 166 3.35 -6.47 -5.83
C PHE A 166 4.18 -7.76 -5.86
N ASN A 167 4.04 -8.57 -4.81
CA ASN A 167 4.58 -9.93 -4.81
C ASN A 167 3.66 -10.83 -5.65
N VAL A 168 4.06 -11.04 -6.90
CA VAL A 168 3.25 -11.73 -7.91
C VAL A 168 3.67 -13.18 -8.11
N GLN A 169 2.69 -14.07 -8.29
CA GLN A 169 2.87 -15.50 -8.56
C GLN A 169 1.87 -16.00 -9.59
N ASN A 170 2.18 -17.11 -10.26
CA ASN A 170 1.26 -17.78 -11.18
C ASN A 170 0.86 -19.15 -10.62
N GLU A 171 -0.32 -19.24 -10.00
CA GLU A 171 -0.84 -20.47 -9.38
C GLU A 171 0.17 -21.14 -8.41
N GLY A 172 0.79 -20.33 -7.54
CA GLY A 172 1.81 -20.78 -6.59
C GLY A 172 3.20 -21.03 -7.18
N LYS A 173 3.39 -20.76 -8.48
CA LYS A 173 4.70 -20.81 -9.14
C LYS A 173 5.31 -19.41 -9.25
N PHE A 174 6.62 -19.35 -9.13
CA PHE A 174 7.37 -18.12 -9.33
C PHE A 174 7.31 -17.65 -10.80
N ILE A 175 7.31 -16.33 -10.97
CA ILE A 175 7.29 -15.66 -12.27
C ILE A 175 8.73 -15.37 -12.70
N ASN A 176 9.09 -15.92 -13.85
CA ASN A 176 10.46 -15.85 -14.37
C ASN A 176 10.58 -14.92 -15.58
N HIS A 177 9.44 -14.49 -16.13
CA HIS A 177 9.39 -13.66 -17.33
C HIS A 177 8.24 -12.63 -17.26
N PRO A 178 8.44 -11.37 -17.63
CA PRO A 178 7.40 -10.32 -17.60
C PRO A 178 6.12 -10.70 -18.36
N ALA A 179 6.26 -11.44 -19.46
CA ALA A 179 5.13 -11.90 -20.29
C ALA A 179 4.15 -12.84 -19.57
N MET A 180 4.51 -13.36 -18.39
CA MET A 180 3.62 -14.19 -17.56
C MET A 180 2.70 -13.35 -16.66
N ILE A 181 2.89 -12.02 -16.62
CA ILE A 181 2.11 -11.10 -15.80
C ILE A 181 0.90 -10.62 -16.61
N SER A 182 -0.29 -10.90 -16.09
CA SER A 182 -1.58 -10.52 -16.66
C SER A 182 -2.60 -10.30 -15.53
N GLY A 183 -3.82 -9.90 -15.87
CA GLY A 183 -4.90 -9.76 -14.89
C GLY A 183 -5.21 -11.06 -14.12
N ASP A 184 -4.87 -12.24 -14.65
CA ASP A 184 -5.07 -13.54 -13.98
C ASP A 184 -3.91 -13.97 -13.07
N THR A 185 -2.79 -13.24 -13.09
CA THR A 185 -1.67 -13.45 -12.18
C THR A 185 -2.10 -13.13 -10.75
N TYR A 186 -1.58 -13.88 -9.78
CA TYR A 186 -1.90 -13.70 -8.37
C TYR A 186 -0.96 -12.70 -7.69
N ILE A 187 -1.50 -11.94 -6.74
CA ILE A 187 -0.81 -11.10 -5.77
C ILE A 187 -0.90 -11.83 -4.43
N LYS A 188 0.22 -12.02 -3.74
CA LYS A 188 0.27 -12.58 -2.37
C LYS A 188 0.28 -11.52 -1.27
N GLU A 189 0.94 -10.42 -1.57
CA GLU A 189 1.09 -9.25 -0.72
C GLU A 189 1.49 -8.08 -1.62
N PHE A 190 1.26 -6.86 -1.16
CA PHE A 190 1.72 -5.67 -1.85
C PHE A 190 2.10 -4.57 -0.85
N THR A 191 2.92 -3.63 -1.30
CA THR A 191 3.28 -2.45 -0.52
C THR A 191 2.85 -1.18 -1.24
N ILE A 192 2.66 -0.11 -0.46
CA ILE A 192 2.51 1.26 -0.92
C ILE A 192 3.52 2.11 -0.14
N GLU A 193 4.44 2.76 -0.83
CA GLU A 193 5.61 3.38 -0.21
C GLU A 193 5.88 4.78 -0.76
N ARG A 194 6.29 5.70 0.13
CA ARG A 194 6.86 6.98 -0.29
C ARG A 194 8.21 6.75 -0.94
N PHE A 195 8.35 7.18 -2.19
CA PHE A 195 9.56 7.04 -2.97
C PHE A 195 10.12 8.41 -3.34
N SER A 196 11.43 8.61 -3.12
CA SER A 196 12.04 9.92 -3.33
C SER A 196 11.95 10.34 -4.80
N ALA A 197 11.58 11.60 -5.08
CA ALA A 197 11.48 12.06 -6.47
C ALA A 197 12.81 11.99 -7.23
N TYR A 198 13.94 12.14 -6.52
CA TYR A 198 15.26 11.95 -7.09
C TYR A 198 15.47 10.51 -7.59
N ASN A 199 15.18 9.50 -6.76
CA ASN A 199 15.32 8.11 -7.15
C ASN A 199 14.28 7.72 -8.21
N ALA A 200 13.03 8.19 -8.08
CA ALA A 200 11.97 7.99 -9.06
C ALA A 200 12.40 8.45 -10.45
N LYS A 201 12.90 9.69 -10.56
CA LYS A 201 13.35 10.24 -11.84
C LYS A 201 14.49 9.41 -12.44
N ARG A 202 15.48 9.03 -11.63
CA ARG A 202 16.59 8.19 -12.10
C ARG A 202 16.14 6.78 -12.49
N ALA A 203 15.17 6.21 -11.78
CA ALA A 203 14.58 4.90 -12.09
C ALA A 203 13.87 4.93 -13.45
N LEU A 204 13.02 5.94 -13.67
CA LEU A 204 12.29 6.15 -14.92
C LEU A 204 13.22 6.45 -16.11
N GLU A 205 14.38 7.07 -15.85
CA GLU A 205 15.44 7.28 -16.85
C GLU A 205 16.36 6.06 -17.07
N GLY A 206 16.13 4.94 -16.37
CA GLY A 206 16.95 3.72 -16.48
C GLY A 206 18.35 3.83 -15.86
N LYS A 207 18.57 4.78 -14.94
CA LYS A 207 19.88 5.14 -14.35
C LYS A 207 20.11 4.64 -12.92
N LEU A 208 19.14 3.93 -12.34
CA LEU A 208 19.21 3.47 -10.94
C LEU A 208 18.77 2.02 -10.79
N TYR A 209 17.68 1.63 -11.44
CA TYR A 209 17.13 0.27 -11.40
C TYR A 209 16.99 -0.30 -12.81
N ASP A 210 16.79 -1.61 -12.88
CA ASP A 210 16.56 -2.40 -14.09
C ASP A 210 15.07 -2.44 -14.49
N TRP A 211 14.34 -1.36 -14.23
CA TRP A 211 12.90 -1.29 -14.49
C TRP A 211 12.62 -1.37 -15.98
N THR A 212 11.80 -2.36 -16.35
CA THR A 212 11.29 -2.52 -17.71
C THR A 212 9.82 -2.15 -17.70
N MET A 213 9.47 -1.07 -18.41
CA MET A 213 8.08 -0.60 -18.47
C MET A 213 7.18 -1.65 -19.12
N LEU A 214 5.96 -1.76 -18.60
CA LEU A 214 4.98 -2.77 -18.98
C LEU A 214 3.62 -2.10 -19.18
N LYS A 215 2.85 -2.58 -20.16
CA LYS A 215 1.43 -2.23 -20.28
C LYS A 215 0.69 -2.68 -19.01
N SER A 216 -0.09 -1.80 -18.40
CA SER A 216 -0.83 -2.10 -17.15
C SER A 216 -1.54 -3.45 -17.20
N PRO A 217 -1.30 -4.34 -16.21
CA PRO A 217 -2.05 -5.58 -16.04
C PRO A 217 -3.33 -5.40 -15.19
N PHE A 218 -3.55 -4.19 -14.64
CA PHE A 218 -4.70 -3.78 -13.82
C PHE A 218 -5.84 -3.20 -14.66
#